data_AF-E8UQL1-F1
#
_entry.id   AF-E8UQL1-F1
#
_cell.length_a   1.000
_cell.length_b   1.000
_cell.length_c   1.000
_cell.angle_alpha   90.00
_cell.angle_beta   90.00
_cell.angle_gamma   90.00
#
_symmetry.space_group_name_H-M   'P 1'
#
loop_
_entity.id
_entity.type
_entity.pdbx_description
1 polymer ?
#
loop_
_entity_poly.entity_id
_entity_poly.type
_entity_poly.pdbx_seq_one_letter_code
_entity_poly.pdbx_strand_id
1 'polypeptide(L)' 'MGKRKKLYPKAENELDSLKQEVAEKLNLDDDIEKRGWENMTTREVGKIGGNMVKKMIKFAEKEMDERDGKIDEED' A
#
# COMPACT_ATOMS: atom_id res chain seq x y z
N MET A 1 -15.70 7.77 -15.00
CA MET A 1 -15.05 7.47 -13.70
C MET A 1 -14.08 8.60 -13.39
N GLY A 2 -14.28 9.35 -12.30
CA GLY A 2 -13.35 10.42 -11.91
C GLY A 2 -12.00 9.83 -11.51
N LYS A 3 -10.90 10.26 -12.13
CA LYS A 3 -9.55 9.90 -11.69
C LYS A 3 -9.35 10.53 -10.31
N ARG A 4 -9.40 9.72 -9.24
CA ARG A 4 -9.02 10.18 -7.91
C ARG A 4 -7.54 10.56 -7.95
N LYS A 5 -7.26 11.85 -7.80
CA LYS A 5 -5.89 12.36 -7.78
C LYS A 5 -5.21 11.84 -6.51
N LYS A 6 -3.97 11.37 -6.62
CA LYS A 6 -3.15 11.01 -5.45
C LYS A 6 -3.09 12.23 -4.54
N LEU A 7 -3.42 12.06 -3.26
CA LEU A 7 -3.43 13.15 -2.27
C LEU A 7 -2.03 13.73 -2.08
N TYR A 8 -1.01 12.86 -2.15
CA TYR A 8 0.38 13.24 -2.04
C TYR A 8 1.17 12.74 -3.26
N PRO A 9 1.42 13.59 -4.27
CA PRO A 9 2.12 13.19 -5.48
C PRO A 9 3.54 12.67 -5.24
N LYS A 10 4.23 13.19 -4.20
CA LYS A 10 5.61 12.79 -3.89
C LYS A 10 5.73 11.34 -3.37
N ALA A 11 4.63 10.75 -2.88
CA ALA A 11 4.61 9.33 -2.46
C ALA A 11 4.42 8.36 -3.63
N GLU A 12 4.46 8.81 -4.89
CA GLU A 12 4.26 7.94 -6.05
C GLU A 12 5.24 6.77 -6.07
N ASN A 13 6.53 7.03 -5.86
CA ASN A 13 7.56 5.99 -5.85
C ASN A 13 7.36 5.01 -4.68
N GLU A 14 7.03 5.51 -3.49
CA GLU A 14 6.80 4.67 -2.31
C GLU A 14 5.56 3.79 -2.47
N LEU A 15 4.50 4.34 -3.06
CA LEU A 15 3.29 3.60 -3.36
C LEU A 15 3.53 2.52 -4.42
N ASP A 16 4.38 2.77 -5.41
CA ASP A 16 4.74 1.77 -6.41
C ASP A 16 5.60 0.65 -5.82
N SER A 17 6.57 0.97 -4.97
CA SER A 17 7.30 -0.04 -4.19
C SER A 17 6.35 -0.88 -3.32
N LEU A 18 5.39 -0.23 -2.65
CA LEU A 18 4.39 -0.92 -1.84
C LEU A 18 3.48 -1.85 -2.67
N LYS A 19 3.13 -1.47 -3.91
CA LYS A 19 2.36 -2.35 -4.82
C LYS A 19 3.14 -3.63 -5.11
N GLN A 20 4.42 -3.50 -5.46
CA GLN A 20 5.26 -4.65 -5.79
C GLN A 20 5.44 -5.57 -4.58
N GLU A 21 5.76 -5.01 -3.42
CA GLU A 21 5.89 -5.79 -2.18
C GLU A 21 4.59 -6.55 -1.81
N VAL A 22 3.43 -5.91 -2.00
CA VAL A 22 2.14 -6.55 -1.73
C VAL A 22 1.82 -7.62 -2.77
N ALA A 23 2.20 -7.41 -4.04
CA ALA A 23 2.04 -8.41 -5.10
C ALA A 23 2.87 -9.67 -4.81
N GLU A 24 4.14 -9.50 -4.45
CA GLU A 24 5.04 -10.59 -4.04
C GLU A 24 4.45 -11.39 -2.86
N LYS A 25 3.97 -10.70 -1.81
CA LYS A 25 3.33 -11.37 -0.66
C LYS A 25 2.07 -12.15 -1.01
N LEU A 26 1.41 -11.78 -2.09
CA LEU A 26 0.21 -12.46 -2.58
C LEU A 26 0.53 -13.55 -3.62
N ASN A 27 1.81 -13.74 -3.98
CA ASN A 27 2.28 -14.57 -5.09
C ASN A 27 1.58 -14.21 -6.41
N LEU A 28 1.45 -12.91 -6.67
CA LEU A 28 0.87 -12.37 -7.91
C LEU A 28 1.91 -11.65 -8.79
N ASP A 29 3.13 -11.53 -8.30
CA ASP A 29 4.29 -10.93 -8.96
C ASP A 29 4.66 -11.67 -10.26
N ASP A 30 4.74 -13.01 -10.22
CA ASP A 30 4.96 -13.85 -11.41
C ASP A 30 3.91 -13.59 -12.50
N ASP A 31 2.65 -13.44 -12.10
CA ASP A 31 1.56 -13.17 -13.02
C ASP A 31 1.68 -11.76 -13.60
N ILE A 32 2.02 -10.76 -12.77
CA ILE A 32 2.25 -9.40 -13.23
C ILE A 32 3.38 -9.35 -14.25
N GLU A 33 4.49 -10.07 -14.01
CA GLU A 33 5.62 -10.11 -14.94
C GLU A 33 5.23 -10.74 -16.28
N LYS A 34 4.47 -11.84 -16.25
CA LYS A 34 4.10 -12.61 -17.45
C LYS A 34 3.06 -11.94 -18.32
N ARG A 35 2.02 -11.35 -17.72
CA ARG A 35 0.88 -10.77 -18.46
C ARG A 35 0.74 -9.26 -18.31
N GLY A 36 1.43 -8.62 -17.38
CA GLY A 36 1.27 -7.21 -17.09
C GLY A 36 0.03 -6.88 -16.25
N TRP A 37 0.06 -5.70 -15.64
CA TRP A 37 -1.01 -5.19 -14.76
C TRP A 37 -2.35 -5.03 -15.50
N GLU A 38 -2.35 -4.60 -16.77
CA GLU A 38 -3.60 -4.42 -17.53
C GLU A 38 -4.36 -5.71 -17.82
N ASN A 39 -3.66 -6.85 -17.84
CA ASN A 39 -4.25 -8.16 -18.12
C ASN A 39 -4.58 -8.94 -16.83
N MET A 40 -4.42 -8.29 -15.67
CA MET A 40 -4.88 -8.84 -14.40
C MET A 40 -6.39 -8.80 -14.26
N THR A 41 -6.98 -9.81 -13.62
CA THR A 41 -8.40 -9.76 -13.28
C THR A 41 -8.63 -8.67 -12.25
N THR A 42 -9.83 -8.05 -12.29
CA THR A 42 -10.22 -7.01 -11.33
C THR A 42 -10.13 -7.49 -9.88
N ARG A 43 -10.32 -8.80 -9.64
CA ARG A 43 -10.21 -9.41 -8.33
C ARG A 43 -8.76 -9.42 -7.82
N GLU A 44 -7.79 -9.74 -8.68
CA GLU A 44 -6.37 -9.81 -8.30
C GLU A 44 -5.82 -8.42 -8.01
N VAL A 45 -6.02 -7.45 -8.91
CA VAL A 45 -5.60 -6.05 -8.67
C VAL A 45 -6.33 -5.44 -7.47
N GLY A 46 -7.60 -5.79 -7.27
CA GLY A 46 -8.37 -5.38 -6.11
C GLY A 46 -7.82 -5.95 -4.80
N LYS A 47 -7.35 -7.20 -4.82
CA LYS A 47 -6.73 -7.85 -3.66
C LYS A 47 -5.41 -7.17 -3.29
N ILE A 48 -4.59 -6.79 -4.28
CA ILE A 48 -3.36 -6.02 -4.07
C ILE A 48 -3.70 -4.66 -3.44
N GLY A 49 -4.57 -3.87 -4.07
CA GLY A 49 -4.95 -2.55 -3.57
C GLY A 49 -5.56 -2.57 -2.16
N GLY A 50 -6.41 -3.56 -1.86
CA GLY A 50 -6.99 -3.73 -0.53
C GLY A 50 -5.94 -4.05 0.54
N ASN A 51 -4.95 -4.88 0.22
CA ASN A 51 -3.86 -5.20 1.15
C ASN A 51 -2.93 -4.00 1.37
N MET A 52 -2.68 -3.17 0.34
CA MET A 52 -1.95 -1.92 0.51
C MET A 52 -2.63 -1.02 1.54
N VAL A 53 -3.95 -0.79 1.40
CA VAL A 53 -4.71 0.06 2.34
C VAL A 53 -4.65 -0.51 3.76
N LYS A 54 -4.84 -1.82 3.91
CA LYS A 54 -4.73 -2.49 5.21
C LYS A 54 -3.34 -2.31 5.84
N LYS A 55 -2.28 -2.38 5.05
CA LYS A 55 -0.91 -2.17 5.53
C LYS A 55 -0.64 -0.70 5.91
N MET A 56 -1.14 0.25 5.13
CA MET A 56 -1.01 1.68 5.45
C MET A 56 -1.75 2.05 6.73
N ILE A 57 -2.95 1.51 6.97
CA ILE A 57 -3.71 1.72 8.20
C ILE A 57 -2.92 1.19 9.40
N LYS A 58 -2.43 -0.06 9.34
CA LYS A 58 -1.62 -0.64 10.41
C LYS A 58 -0.36 0.15 10.72
N PHE A 59 0.30 0.68 9.69
CA PHE A 59 1.46 1.54 9.87
C PHE A 59 1.08 2.84 10.57
N ALA A 60 -0.02 3.48 10.15
CA ALA A 60 -0.51 4.70 10.79
C ALA A 60 -0.95 4.47 12.25
N GLU A 61 -1.65 3.37 12.55
CA GLU A 61 -2.01 2.96 13.92
C GLU A 61 -0.75 2.82 14.78
N LYS A 62 0.25 2.08 14.30
CA LYS A 62 1.52 1.90 15.01
C LYS A 62 2.26 3.23 15.24
N GLU A 63 2.32 4.09 14.22
CA GLU A 63 2.95 5.41 14.33
C GLU A 63 2.22 6.32 15.33
N MET A 64 0.89 6.22 15.42
CA MET A 64 0.10 6.96 16.41
C MET A 64 0.39 6.43 17.81
N ASP A 65 0.37 5.10 18.01
CA ASP A 65 0.70 4.47 19.30
C ASP A 65 2.12 4.84 19.77
N GLU A 66 3.10 4.82 18.86
CA GLU A 66 4.49 5.20 19.17
C GLU A 66 4.66 6.70 19.48
N ARG A 67 3.80 7.57 18.94
CA ARG A 67 3.81 9.00 19.25
C ARG A 67 3.11 9.29 20.56
N ASP A 68 1.95 8.68 20.80
CA ASP A 68 1.21 8.82 22.04
C ASP A 68 2.03 8.27 23.23
N GLY A 69 2.78 7.18 23.04
CA GLY A 69 3.69 6.64 24.05
C GLY A 69 4.96 7.46 24.32
N LYS A 70 5.23 8.54 23.56
CA LYS A 70 6.36 9.47 23.77
C LYS A 70 5.96 10.78 24.45
N ILE A 71 4.68 10.99 24.73
CA ILE A 71 4.18 12.23 25.36
C ILE A 71 4.48 12.25 26.88
N ASP A 72 4.88 11.12 27.47
CA ASP A 72 5.18 10.99 28.89
C ASP A 72 6.66 11.24 29.27
N GLU A 73 7.54 11.59 28.31
CA GLU A 73 8.95 11.97 28.57
C GLU A 73 9.22 13.45 28.26
N GLU A 74 8.57 14.34 29.01
CA GLU A 74 9.08 15.69 29.27
C GLU A 74 8.95 15.97 30.79
N ASP A 75 10.04 15.74 31.54
CA ASP A 75 10.32 16.28 32.89
C ASP A 75 11.48 17.29 32.79
#